data_AF-A0A543DW19-F1
#
_entry.id   AF-A0A543DW19-F1
#
_cell.length_a   1.000
_cell.length_b   1.000
_cell.length_c   1.000
_cell.angle_alpha   90.00
_cell.angle_beta   90.00
_cell.angle_gamma   90.00
#
_symmetry.space_group_name_H-M   'P 1'
#
loop_
_entity.id
_entity.type
_entity.pdbx_description
1 polymer ?
#
loop_
_entity_poly.entity_id
_entity_poly.type
_entity_poly.pdbx_seq_one_letter_code
_entity_poly.pdbx_strand_id
1 'polypeptide(L)'
;MDNDALVAALGVDAVAAVHGYRLAVLSEAGRRRLRLVSDPLSGAVQGSAEPGGVDPIDIRLTFLHCPGRPELAGRTLSWGPARGWSLSHRAASAPLSYYAGPGATPLHLVPPVEEVVRWATGECDGPARPPVGIELDDDPEAVRRLLSFIHPQRRPKSTEALQVAARAHSDGG
;
A
#
# COMPACT_ATOMS: atom_id res chain seq x y z
N MET A 1 15.05 7.35 -11.22
CA MET A 1 13.85 7.30 -12.08
C MET A 1 12.83 8.12 -11.34
N ASP A 2 12.39 9.19 -11.96
CA ASP A 2 12.03 10.39 -11.23
C ASP A 2 10.64 10.31 -10.62
N ASN A 3 10.59 10.61 -9.33
CA ASN A 3 9.37 10.72 -8.55
C ASN A 3 8.57 11.98 -8.94
N ASP A 4 9.23 12.89 -9.67
CA ASP A 4 8.70 14.13 -10.23
C ASP A 4 7.46 13.96 -11.12
N ALA A 5 7.37 12.91 -11.93
CA ALA A 5 6.19 12.68 -12.80
C ALA A 5 4.92 12.42 -11.98
N LEU A 6 5.05 11.60 -10.92
CA LEU A 6 3.93 11.32 -10.03
C LEU A 6 3.56 12.55 -9.19
N VAL A 7 4.55 13.30 -8.72
CA VAL A 7 4.32 14.56 -7.98
C VAL A 7 3.65 15.60 -8.88
N ALA A 8 4.01 15.69 -10.16
CA ALA A 8 3.37 16.57 -11.12
C ALA A 8 1.89 16.20 -11.36
N ALA A 9 1.59 14.89 -11.46
CA ALA A 9 0.25 14.41 -11.74
C ALA A 9 -0.70 14.46 -10.53
N LEU A 10 -0.19 14.17 -9.33
CA LEU A 10 -0.97 14.21 -8.08
C LEU A 10 -0.95 15.59 -7.42
N GLY A 11 -0.01 16.45 -7.80
CA GLY A 11 0.20 17.75 -7.19
C GLY A 11 0.48 17.66 -5.69
N VAL A 12 -0.13 18.57 -4.93
CA VAL A 12 0.04 18.68 -3.46
C VAL A 12 -0.42 17.43 -2.69
N ASP A 13 -1.22 16.57 -3.33
CA ASP A 13 -1.83 15.41 -2.69
C ASP A 13 -1.01 14.12 -2.81
N ALA A 14 0.14 14.16 -3.52
CA ALA A 14 0.94 12.98 -3.82
C ALA A 14 1.29 12.15 -2.57
N VAL A 15 1.85 12.83 -1.56
CA VAL A 15 2.26 12.22 -0.30
C VAL A 15 1.05 11.67 0.46
N ALA A 16 -0.07 12.41 0.49
CA ALA A 16 -1.28 12.00 1.20
C ALA A 16 -1.92 10.75 0.57
N ALA A 17 -1.95 10.69 -0.76
CA ALA A 17 -2.48 9.57 -1.53
C ALA A 17 -1.65 8.29 -1.31
N VAL A 18 -0.32 8.39 -1.43
CA VAL A 18 0.60 7.26 -1.18
C VAL A 18 0.53 6.82 0.28
N HIS A 19 0.49 7.76 1.22
CA HIS A 19 0.32 7.46 2.64
C HIS A 19 -1.00 6.72 2.92
N GLY A 20 -2.10 7.16 2.31
CA GLY A 20 -3.40 6.50 2.40
C GLY A 20 -3.37 5.07 1.83
N TYR A 21 -2.73 4.89 0.67
CA TYR A 21 -2.58 3.57 0.04
C TYR A 21 -1.79 2.62 0.93
N ARG A 22 -0.67 3.09 1.52
CA ARG A 22 0.11 2.36 2.52
C ARG A 22 -0.74 1.91 3.70
N LEU A 23 -1.53 2.81 4.29
CA LEU A 23 -2.41 2.47 5.43
C LEU A 23 -3.50 1.46 5.04
N ALA A 24 -4.03 1.55 3.82
CA ALA A 24 -5.02 0.61 3.33
C ALA A 24 -4.44 -0.82 3.18
N VAL A 25 -3.21 -0.95 2.67
CA VAL A 25 -2.48 -2.24 2.61
C VAL A 25 -2.24 -2.81 4.01
N LEU A 26 -1.78 -1.99 4.96
CA LEU A 26 -1.60 -2.41 6.35
C LEU A 26 -2.92 -2.89 6.98
N SER A 27 -4.03 -2.20 6.69
CA SER A 27 -5.36 -2.54 7.19
C SER A 27 -5.88 -3.85 6.59
N GLU A 28 -5.69 -4.09 5.30
CA GLU A 28 -6.01 -5.37 4.63
C GLU A 28 -5.21 -6.52 5.24
N ALA A 29 -3.90 -6.34 5.42
CA ALA A 29 -3.05 -7.32 6.06
C ALA A 29 -3.52 -7.66 7.49
N GLY A 30 -3.84 -6.64 8.29
CA GLY A 30 -4.41 -6.81 9.63
C GLY A 30 -5.72 -7.60 9.62
N ARG A 31 -6.61 -7.34 8.66
CA ARG A 31 -7.84 -8.13 8.47
C ARG A 31 -7.57 -9.61 8.20
N ARG A 32 -6.46 -9.93 7.52
CA ARG A 32 -6.00 -11.31 7.29
C ARG A 32 -5.11 -11.87 8.40
N ARG A 33 -5.04 -11.19 9.55
CA ARG A 33 -4.20 -11.57 10.72
C ARG A 33 -2.69 -11.62 10.41
N LEU A 34 -2.26 -10.87 9.39
CA LEU A 34 -0.85 -10.70 9.06
C LEU A 34 -0.30 -9.48 9.80
N ARG A 35 0.96 -9.53 10.20
CA ARG A 35 1.64 -8.41 10.85
C ARG A 35 2.62 -7.77 9.87
N LEU A 36 2.18 -6.78 9.11
CA LEU A 36 3.07 -5.86 8.39
C LEU A 36 3.30 -4.60 9.22
N VAL A 37 4.53 -4.09 9.20
CA VAL A 37 4.90 -2.81 9.79
C VAL A 37 5.60 -1.96 8.75
N SER A 38 5.37 -0.64 8.78
CA SER A 38 6.21 0.28 8.03
C SER A 38 7.61 0.26 8.60
N ASP A 39 8.61 0.21 7.73
CA ASP A 39 10.01 0.35 8.16
C ASP A 39 10.18 1.76 8.77
N PRO A 40 10.73 1.93 9.98
CA PRO A 40 10.92 3.23 10.61
C PRO A 40 11.68 4.25 9.75
N LEU A 41 12.49 3.81 8.78
CA LEU A 41 13.14 4.69 7.80
C LEU A 41 12.15 5.37 6.83
N SER A 42 10.92 4.88 6.70
CA SER A 42 9.84 5.49 5.89
C SER A 42 9.05 6.57 6.65
N GLY A 43 9.40 6.84 7.91
CA GLY A 43 8.76 7.86 8.76
C GLY A 43 9.71 8.94 9.27
N ALA A 44 11.02 8.80 9.03
CA ALA A 44 12.03 9.76 9.47
C ALA A 44 12.28 10.83 8.41
N VAL A 45 11.37 11.78 8.27
CA VAL A 45 11.76 13.11 7.76
C VAL A 45 12.11 13.95 8.97
N GLN A 46 13.41 14.09 9.26
CA GLN A 46 13.94 15.31 9.85
C GLN A 46 15.45 15.41 9.68
N GLY A 47 15.84 16.40 8.87
CA GLY A 47 17.05 17.19 9.09
C GLY A 47 18.37 16.55 8.66
N SER A 48 18.96 17.14 7.64
CA SER A 48 20.37 17.04 7.23
C SER A 48 20.66 16.08 6.09
N ALA A 49 21.47 16.60 5.17
CA ALA A 49 21.91 16.03 3.91
C ALA A 49 22.76 14.76 4.08
N GLU A 50 22.13 13.64 4.41
CA GLU A 50 22.70 12.30 4.32
C GLU A 50 22.05 11.54 3.14
N PRO A 51 22.82 10.84 2.30
CA PRO A 51 22.30 10.07 1.17
C PRO A 51 21.66 8.77 1.67
N GLY A 52 20.42 8.86 2.14
CA GLY A 52 19.68 7.69 2.63
C GLY A 52 18.25 7.93 3.07
N GLY A 53 17.68 9.12 2.84
CA GLY A 53 16.26 9.37 3.07
C GLY A 53 15.41 8.55 2.10
N VAL A 54 14.50 7.73 2.62
CA VAL A 54 13.46 7.09 1.80
C VAL A 54 12.56 8.19 1.27
N ASP A 55 12.35 8.22 -0.04
CA ASP A 55 11.46 9.19 -0.65
C ASP A 55 10.06 9.06 -0.02
N PRO A 56 9.41 10.15 0.42
CA PRO A 56 8.07 10.09 0.99
C PRO A 56 7.01 9.46 0.07
N ILE A 57 7.27 9.32 -1.23
CA ILE A 57 6.39 8.62 -2.17
C ILE A 57 6.76 7.16 -2.42
N ASP A 58 7.79 6.63 -1.76
CA ASP A 58 8.06 5.20 -1.70
C ASP A 58 7.38 4.55 -0.49
N ILE A 59 6.95 3.30 -0.65
CA ILE A 59 6.40 2.51 0.45
C ILE A 59 7.34 1.34 0.74
N ARG A 60 7.68 1.13 2.02
CA ARG A 60 8.41 -0.06 2.47
C ARG A 60 7.75 -0.66 3.70
N LEU A 61 7.32 -1.91 3.60
CA LEU A 61 6.64 -2.66 4.64
C LEU A 61 7.35 -4.00 4.88
N THR A 62 7.52 -4.39 6.14
CA THR A 62 8.15 -5.67 6.50
C THR A 62 7.17 -6.55 7.25
N PHE A 63 7.10 -7.82 6.87
CA PHE A 63 6.38 -8.82 7.64
C PHE A 63 7.11 -9.13 8.93
N LEU A 64 6.44 -8.96 10.06
CA LEU A 64 6.84 -9.52 11.34
C LEU A 64 6.45 -11.00 11.43
N HIS A 65 6.75 -11.61 12.57
CA HIS A 65 6.29 -12.95 12.88
C HIS A 65 4.76 -13.05 12.78
N CYS A 66 4.27 -13.91 11.88
CA CYS A 66 2.86 -14.18 11.65
C CYS A 66 2.55 -15.60 12.13
N PRO A 67 1.70 -15.79 13.16
CA PRO A 67 1.27 -17.12 13.59
C PRO A 67 0.65 -17.90 12.42
N GLY A 68 1.09 -19.15 12.22
CA GLY A 68 0.63 -20.01 11.12
C GLY A 68 1.26 -19.73 9.75
N ARG A 69 2.07 -18.66 9.62
CA ARG A 69 2.83 -18.30 8.40
C ARG A 69 4.25 -17.80 8.74
N PRO A 70 5.08 -18.58 9.46
CA PRO A 70 6.42 -18.15 9.89
C PRO A 70 7.36 -17.83 8.72
N GLU A 71 7.13 -18.41 7.53
CA GLU A 71 7.88 -18.20 6.30
C GLU A 71 7.74 -16.80 5.70
N LEU A 72 6.73 -16.03 6.13
CA LEU A 72 6.53 -14.65 5.70
C LEU A 72 7.40 -13.66 6.47
N ALA A 73 7.77 -14.00 7.70
CA ALA A 73 8.52 -13.09 8.56
C ALA A 73 9.81 -12.63 7.85
N GLY A 74 10.19 -11.37 8.01
CA GLY A 74 11.34 -10.73 7.37
C GLY A 74 11.25 -10.52 5.85
N ARG A 75 10.18 -10.97 5.16
CA ARG A 75 9.93 -10.53 3.78
C ARG A 75 9.61 -9.04 3.78
N THR A 76 10.13 -8.31 2.80
CA THR A 76 9.89 -6.86 2.67
C THR A 76 9.16 -6.57 1.37
N LEU A 77 8.02 -5.93 1.49
CA LEU A 77 7.20 -5.44 0.40
C LEU A 77 7.55 -3.96 0.17
N SER A 78 7.94 -3.63 -1.07
CA SER A 78 8.31 -2.27 -1.45
C SER A 78 7.47 -1.81 -2.64
N TRP A 79 7.04 -0.56 -2.65
CA TRP A 79 6.38 0.08 -3.78
C TRP A 79 7.13 1.34 -4.15
N GLY A 80 7.30 1.56 -5.45
CA GLY A 80 7.74 2.85 -5.98
C GLY A 80 7.00 3.19 -7.27
N PRO A 81 6.81 4.47 -7.59
CA PRO A 81 6.00 4.92 -8.73
C PRO A 81 6.35 4.26 -10.06
N ALA A 82 7.65 4.11 -10.35
CA ALA A 82 8.12 3.59 -11.63
C ALA A 82 8.16 2.05 -11.73
N ARG A 83 8.05 1.34 -10.60
CA ARG A 83 8.24 -0.13 -10.55
C ARG A 83 7.05 -0.88 -9.98
N GLY A 84 6.10 -0.18 -9.37
CA GLY A 84 5.00 -0.80 -8.64
C GLY A 84 5.50 -1.60 -7.44
N TRP A 85 4.71 -2.61 -7.04
CA TRP A 85 5.04 -3.46 -5.90
C TRP A 85 6.12 -4.49 -6.23
N SER A 86 7.02 -4.70 -5.28
CA SER A 86 8.09 -5.69 -5.30
C SER A 86 8.25 -6.34 -3.93
N LEU A 87 8.71 -7.59 -3.89
CA LEU A 87 8.85 -8.40 -2.70
C LEU A 87 10.29 -8.91 -2.63
N SER A 88 10.98 -8.59 -1.55
CA SER A 88 12.26 -9.20 -1.20
C SER A 88 12.06 -10.37 -0.24
N HIS A 89 12.78 -11.45 -0.52
CA HIS A 89 12.83 -12.61 0.35
C HIS A 89 13.98 -12.45 1.36
N ARG A 90 13.88 -13.12 2.53
CA ARG A 90 14.85 -13.03 3.65
C ARG A 90 16.32 -13.27 3.27
N ALA A 91 16.60 -13.90 2.13
CA ALA A 91 17.97 -14.01 1.64
C ALA A 91 18.36 -12.68 0.99
N ALA A 92 19.34 -11.99 1.57
CA ALA A 92 19.88 -10.71 1.07
C ALA A 92 20.38 -10.75 -0.40
N SER A 93 20.42 -11.94 -1.01
CA SER A 93 20.81 -12.22 -2.40
C SER A 93 19.70 -12.83 -3.27
N ALA A 94 18.48 -13.04 -2.74
CA ALA A 94 17.37 -13.54 -3.54
C ALA A 94 16.88 -12.45 -4.51
N PRO A 95 16.56 -12.80 -5.77
CA PRO A 95 15.99 -11.84 -6.71
C PRO A 95 14.67 -11.29 -6.17
N LEU A 96 14.42 -10.01 -6.43
CA LEU A 96 13.12 -9.39 -6.16
C LEU A 96 12.07 -10.05 -7.06
N SER A 97 10.92 -10.40 -6.48
CA SER A 97 9.71 -10.68 -7.25
C SER A 97 8.93 -9.39 -7.41
N TYR A 98 8.43 -9.11 -8.61
CA TYR A 98 7.59 -7.93 -8.90
C TYR A 98 6.14 -8.36 -8.99
N TYR A 99 5.20 -7.47 -8.68
CA TYR A 99 3.78 -7.73 -8.88
C TYR A 99 3.42 -7.70 -10.37
N ALA A 100 3.89 -6.65 -11.06
CA ALA A 100 3.63 -6.40 -12.46
C ALA A 100 4.92 -6.62 -13.28
N GLY A 101 4.78 -7.14 -14.52
CA GLY A 101 5.91 -7.49 -15.38
C GLY A 101 6.22 -6.43 -16.44
N PRO A 102 7.14 -6.73 -17.39
CA PRO A 102 7.58 -5.78 -18.41
C PRO A 102 6.49 -5.18 -19.31
N GLY A 103 5.36 -5.88 -19.48
CA GLY A 103 4.21 -5.43 -20.28
C GLY A 103 3.08 -4.82 -19.46
N ALA A 104 3.35 -4.42 -18.22
CA ALA A 104 2.36 -3.78 -17.36
C ALA A 104 1.89 -2.45 -17.95
N THR A 105 0.69 -2.03 -17.56
CA THR A 105 0.19 -0.66 -17.78
C THR A 105 0.32 0.14 -16.47
N PRO A 106 0.21 1.47 -16.48
CA PRO A 106 0.30 2.26 -15.25
C PRO A 106 -0.70 1.80 -14.16
N LEU A 107 -1.91 1.38 -14.55
CA LEU A 107 -2.91 0.84 -13.61
C LEU A 107 -2.45 -0.39 -12.83
N HIS A 108 -1.59 -1.22 -13.44
CA HIS A 108 -1.02 -2.40 -12.79
C HIS A 108 0.03 -2.04 -11.73
N LEU A 109 0.54 -0.81 -11.74
CA LEU A 109 1.46 -0.31 -10.70
C LEU A 109 0.70 0.06 -9.42
N VAL A 110 -0.61 0.31 -9.51
CA VAL A 110 -1.50 0.59 -8.36
C VAL A 110 -2.62 -0.46 -8.27
N PRO A 111 -2.30 -1.73 -7.96
CA PRO A 111 -3.32 -2.76 -7.84
C PRO A 111 -4.24 -2.54 -6.61
N PRO A 112 -5.43 -3.15 -6.57
CA PRO A 112 -6.26 -3.22 -5.37
C PRO A 112 -5.48 -3.80 -4.18
N VAL A 113 -5.77 -3.32 -2.96
CA VAL A 113 -5.01 -3.69 -1.75
C VAL A 113 -5.12 -5.18 -1.43
N GLU A 114 -6.26 -5.79 -1.76
CA GLU A 114 -6.52 -7.21 -1.61
C GLU A 114 -5.57 -8.06 -2.45
N GLU A 115 -5.24 -7.58 -3.66
CA GLU A 115 -4.34 -8.26 -4.58
C GLU A 115 -2.88 -8.13 -4.13
N VAL A 116 -2.49 -6.95 -3.62
CA VAL A 116 -1.16 -6.74 -3.03
C VAL A 116 -0.92 -7.75 -1.91
N VAL A 117 -1.88 -7.88 -0.99
CA VAL A 117 -1.73 -8.78 0.16
C VAL A 117 -1.77 -10.25 -0.27
N ARG A 118 -2.68 -10.63 -1.18
CA ARG A 118 -2.75 -11.98 -1.75
C ARG A 118 -1.41 -12.40 -2.38
N TRP A 119 -0.83 -11.51 -3.18
CA TRP A 119 0.45 -11.75 -3.82
C TRP A 119 1.61 -11.80 -2.80
N ALA A 120 1.65 -10.87 -1.85
CA ALA A 120 2.70 -10.81 -0.83
C ALA A 120 2.75 -12.06 0.07
N THR A 121 1.62 -12.76 0.23
CA THR A 121 1.55 -14.03 0.95
C THR A 121 1.98 -15.25 0.12
N GLY A 122 2.32 -15.08 -1.16
CA GLY A 122 2.75 -16.15 -2.04
C GLY A 122 1.61 -17.00 -2.59
N GLU A 123 0.39 -16.46 -2.67
CA GLU A 123 -0.73 -17.13 -3.34
C GLU A 123 -0.65 -17.01 -4.87
N CYS A 124 0.24 -16.15 -5.37
CA CYS A 124 0.55 -15.98 -6.79
C CYS A 124 2.05 -15.72 -6.94
N ASP A 125 2.68 -16.29 -7.97
CA ASP A 125 4.07 -15.99 -8.30
C ASP A 125 4.16 -14.69 -9.11
N GLY A 126 5.03 -13.79 -8.66
CA GLY A 126 5.30 -12.53 -9.35
C GLY A 126 6.35 -12.67 -10.46
N PRO A 127 6.30 -11.87 -11.54
CA PRO A 127 7.37 -11.81 -12.53
C PRO A 127 8.76 -11.52 -11.92
N ALA A 128 9.80 -12.10 -12.52
CA ALA A 128 11.19 -11.89 -12.12
C ALA A 128 11.81 -10.58 -12.65
N ARG A 129 11.12 -9.88 -13.56
CA ARG A 129 11.58 -8.61 -14.14
C ARG A 129 10.58 -7.51 -13.82
N PRO A 130 11.06 -6.29 -13.51
CA PRO A 130 10.18 -5.17 -13.26
C PRO A 130 9.48 -4.71 -14.55
N PRO A 131 8.44 -3.89 -14.41
CA PRO A 131 7.98 -3.04 -15.49
C PRO A 131 9.09 -2.08 -15.97
N VAL A 132 9.05 -1.68 -17.24
CA VAL A 132 10.07 -0.80 -17.83
C VAL A 132 9.38 0.31 -18.61
N GLY A 133 9.81 1.55 -18.38
CA GLY A 133 9.34 2.72 -19.14
C GLY A 133 7.86 3.04 -18.95
N ILE A 134 7.32 2.80 -17.75
CA ILE A 134 5.93 3.13 -17.42
C ILE A 134 5.92 4.37 -16.53
N GLU A 135 5.13 5.36 -16.91
CA GLU A 135 4.86 6.55 -16.11
C GLU A 135 3.44 6.44 -15.55
N LEU A 136 3.28 6.70 -14.25
CA LEU A 136 2.00 6.46 -13.57
C LEU A 136 0.87 7.35 -14.08
N ASP A 137 1.24 8.52 -14.58
CA ASP A 137 0.37 9.59 -15.06
C ASP A 137 -0.08 9.41 -16.52
N ASP A 138 0.50 8.45 -17.25
CA ASP A 138 0.00 8.02 -18.56
C ASP A 138 -1.42 7.43 -18.49
N ASP A 139 -1.87 7.01 -17.31
CA ASP A 139 -3.21 6.47 -17.09
C ASP A 139 -3.99 7.27 -16.02
N PRO A 140 -5.03 8.01 -16.41
CA PRO A 140 -5.84 8.76 -15.45
C PRO A 140 -6.57 7.85 -14.46
N GLU A 141 -6.82 6.58 -14.77
CA GLU A 141 -7.41 5.64 -13.82
C GLU A 141 -6.43 5.28 -12.69
N ALA A 142 -5.14 5.12 -13.01
CA ALA A 142 -4.10 4.85 -12.02
C ALA A 142 -3.98 6.01 -11.02
N VAL A 143 -3.96 7.24 -11.54
CA VAL A 143 -3.96 8.49 -10.75
C VAL A 143 -5.22 8.57 -9.87
N ARG A 144 -6.42 8.39 -10.45
CA ARG A 144 -7.69 8.43 -9.69
C ARG A 144 -7.73 7.38 -8.59
N ARG A 145 -7.24 6.16 -8.85
CA ARG A 145 -7.19 5.10 -7.85
C ARG A 145 -6.30 5.48 -6.69
N LEU A 146 -5.13 6.06 -6.95
CA LEU A 146 -4.23 6.51 -5.89
C LEU A 146 -4.86 7.67 -5.08
N LEU A 147 -5.46 8.66 -5.76
CA LEU A 147 -6.18 9.77 -5.11
C LEU A 147 -7.37 9.30 -4.24
N SER A 148 -7.99 8.17 -4.57
CA SER A 148 -9.09 7.60 -3.76
C SER A 148 -8.69 7.29 -2.31
N PHE A 149 -7.38 7.17 -2.03
CA PHE A 149 -6.85 6.89 -0.70
C PHE A 149 -6.61 8.13 0.18
N ILE A 150 -6.72 9.35 -0.36
CA ILE A 150 -6.59 10.61 0.42
C ILE A 150 -7.69 10.71 1.48
N HIS A 151 -8.87 10.20 1.15
CA HIS A 151 -10.02 10.15 2.05
C HIS A 151 -10.22 8.70 2.48
N PRO A 152 -9.60 8.22 3.57
CA PRO A 152 -10.05 6.99 4.18
C PRO A 152 -11.52 7.21 4.50
N GLN A 153 -12.40 6.55 3.75
CA GLN A 153 -13.84 6.65 3.92
C GLN A 153 -14.11 6.59 5.42
N ARG A 154 -14.57 7.73 5.97
CA ARG A 154 -15.32 7.70 7.22
C ARG A 154 -16.39 6.67 6.96
N ARG A 155 -16.22 5.45 7.49
CA ARG A 155 -17.36 4.57 7.67
C ARG A 155 -18.45 5.46 8.26
N PRO A 156 -19.64 5.60 7.66
CA PRO A 156 -20.72 6.20 8.40
C PRO A 156 -20.81 5.37 9.69
N LYS A 157 -20.40 5.98 10.81
CA LYS A 157 -20.69 5.43 12.14
C LYS A 157 -22.17 5.19 12.09
N SER A 158 -22.57 3.93 12.27
CA SER A 158 -23.94 3.46 12.23
C SER A 158 -24.86 4.40 13.00
N THR A 159 -25.45 5.38 12.33
CA THR A 159 -26.61 6.15 12.79
C THR A 159 -27.87 5.31 12.61
N GLU A 160 -27.77 4.00 12.85
CA GLU A 160 -28.90 3.07 12.91
C GLU A 160 -28.89 2.28 14.23
N ALA A 161 -27.80 2.28 14.99
CA ALA A 161 -27.81 1.72 16.34
C ALA A 161 -28.52 2.64 17.36
N LEU A 162 -28.74 3.92 17.02
CA LEU A 162 -29.45 4.86 17.90
C LEU A 162 -30.98 4.87 17.69
N GLN A 163 -31.51 4.28 16.61
CA GLN A 163 -32.96 4.25 16.36
C GLN A 163 -33.68 3.02 16.92
N VAL A 164 -32.96 1.95 17.30
CA VAL A 164 -33.57 0.79 17.96
C VAL A 164 -33.67 0.99 19.49
N ALA A 165 -32.74 1.74 20.11
CA ALA A 165 -32.80 2.04 21.54
C ALA A 165 -33.89 3.08 21.90
N ALA A 166 -34.32 3.93 20.96
CA ALA A 166 -35.34 4.94 21.19
C ALA A 166 -36.79 4.41 21.11
N ARG A 167 -37.01 3.17 20.67
CA ARG A 167 -38.35 2.54 20.61
C ARG A 167 -38.70 1.67 21.82
N ALA A 168 -37.76 1.44 22.74
CA ALA A 168 -38.00 0.61 23.92
C ALA A 168 -38.44 1.41 25.17
N HIS A 169 -38.68 2.72 25.06
CA HIS A 169 -39.02 3.60 26.19
C HIS A 169 -40.30 4.42 26.01
N SER A 170 -41.20 4.01 25.10
CA SER A 170 -42.46 4.74 24.89
C SER A 170 -43.75 3.92 24.93
N ASP A 171 -43.74 2.63 25.28
CA ASP A 171 -44.97 1.85 25.52
C ASP A 171 -45.00 1.26 26.93
N GLY A 172 -44.93 2.15 27.92
CA GLY A 172 -45.14 1.85 29.34
C GLY A 172 -45.80 3.04 30.01
N GLY A 173 -47.10 3.21 29.76
CA GLY A 173 -47.96 4.22 30.35
C GLY A 173 -49.41 3.84 30.19
#